data_AF-A0A9E4IJY1-F1
#
_entry.id   AF-A0A9E4IJY1-F1
#
_cell.length_a   1.000
_cell.length_b   1.000
_cell.length_c   1.000
_cell.angle_alpha   90.00
_cell.angle_beta   90.00
_cell.angle_gamma   90.00
#
_symmetry.space_group_name_H-M   'P 1'
#
loop_
_entity.id
_entity.type
_entity.pdbx_description
1 polymer ?
#
loop_
_entity_poly.entity_id
_entity_poly.type
_entity_poly.pdbx_seq_one_letter_code
_entity_poly.pdbx_strand_id
1 'polypeptide(L)'
;MIFFVRFPPQTDLPAEAIEEIVQSCLGRSGSVIGASEGAIDVELSGADPAAALAVLAAELRAAGLPPSTMIDIPSRGLRLGIHEV
;
A
#
# COMPACT_ATOMS: atom_id res chain seq x y z
N MET A 1 5.94 2.33 11.82
CA MET A 1 4.66 1.61 11.85
C MET A 1 4.62 0.68 10.68
N ILE A 2 4.33 -0.60 10.89
CA ILE A 2 4.23 -1.57 9.79
C ILE A 2 2.79 -1.66 9.31
N PHE A 3 2.60 -1.67 7.99
CA PHE A 3 1.34 -1.99 7.34
C PHE A 3 1.60 -2.79 6.06
N PHE A 4 0.56 -3.42 5.53
CA PHE A 4 0.65 -4.27 4.35
C PHE A 4 -0.33 -3.81 3.28
N VAL A 5 0.14 -3.67 2.04
CA VAL A 5 -0.73 -3.47 0.87
C VAL A 5 -0.99 -4.84 0.28
N ARG A 6 -2.23 -5.33 0.35
CA ARG A 6 -2.65 -6.63 -0.17
C ARG A 6 -3.45 -6.47 -1.43
N PHE A 7 -3.14 -7.24 -2.46
CA PHE A 7 -3.81 -7.21 -3.76
C PHE A 7 -3.97 -8.64 -4.27
N PRO A 8 -4.99 -8.91 -5.12
CA PRO A 8 -5.18 -10.24 -5.67
C PRO A 8 -3.99 -10.62 -6.57
N PRO A 9 -3.63 -11.90 -6.68
CA PRO A 9 -2.51 -12.36 -7.51
C PRO A 9 -2.71 -12.19 -9.03
N GLN A 10 -3.90 -11.75 -9.47
CA GLN A 10 -4.28 -11.57 -10.87
C GLN A 10 -4.36 -10.08 -11.26
N THR A 11 -3.60 -9.20 -10.61
CA THR A 11 -3.51 -7.81 -11.07
C THR A 11 -2.72 -7.76 -12.39
N ASP A 12 -3.14 -6.88 -13.31
CA ASP A 12 -2.38 -6.60 -14.53
C ASP A 12 -1.00 -5.96 -14.26
N LEU A 13 -0.75 -5.50 -13.02
CA LEU A 13 0.54 -4.98 -12.57
C LEU A 13 1.36 -6.07 -11.84
N PRO A 14 2.66 -6.22 -12.18
CA PRO A 14 3.55 -7.07 -11.41
C PRO A 14 3.82 -6.46 -10.03
N ALA A 15 4.13 -7.30 -9.05
CA ALA A 15 4.43 -6.88 -7.68
C ALA A 15 5.56 -5.83 -7.63
N GLU A 16 6.57 -5.93 -8.50
CA GLU A 16 7.66 -4.95 -8.62
C GLU A 16 7.15 -3.54 -8.97
N ALA A 17 6.20 -3.42 -9.91
CA ALA A 17 5.63 -2.12 -10.26
C ALA A 17 4.81 -1.52 -9.11
N ILE A 18 4.10 -2.38 -8.36
CA ILE A 18 3.35 -1.96 -7.17
C ILE A 18 4.31 -1.51 -6.06
N GLU A 19 5.41 -2.23 -5.86
CA GLU A 19 6.49 -1.84 -4.95
C GLU A 19 7.06 -0.47 -5.30
N GLU A 20 7.35 -0.20 -6.59
CA GLU A 20 7.84 1.10 -7.03
C GLU A 20 6.84 2.24 -6.75
N ILE A 21 5.55 2.00 -7.00
CA ILE A 21 4.48 2.97 -6.69
C ILE A 21 4.44 3.24 -5.18
N VAL A 22 4.45 2.18 -4.37
CA VAL A 22 4.42 2.27 -2.91
C VAL A 22 5.64 3.04 -2.41
N GLN A 23 6.85 2.67 -2.85
CA GLN A 23 8.09 3.31 -2.42
C GLN A 23 8.16 4.78 -2.85
N SER A 24 7.70 5.09 -4.07
CA SER A 24 7.60 6.46 -4.57
C SER A 24 6.64 7.31 -3.72
N CYS A 25 5.47 6.76 -3.39
CA CYS A 25 4.46 7.43 -2.57
C CYS A 25 4.95 7.72 -1.15
N LEU A 26 5.72 6.81 -0.55
CA LEU A 26 6.25 6.96 0.80
C LEU A 26 7.39 7.98 0.87
N GLY A 27 8.19 8.08 -0.20
CA GLY A 27 9.36 8.95 -0.25
C GLY A 27 10.32 8.69 0.93
N ARG A 28 10.59 9.74 1.74
CA ARG A 28 11.44 9.64 2.94
C ARG A 28 10.69 9.20 4.20
N SER A 29 9.37 9.11 4.12
CA SER A 29 8.48 8.83 5.25
C SER A 29 8.34 7.34 5.55
N GLY A 30 8.90 6.48 4.69
CA GLY A 30 8.82 5.03 4.86
C GLY A 30 9.57 4.28 3.78
N SER A 31 9.60 2.98 3.93
CA SER A 31 10.29 2.05 3.04
C SER A 31 9.51 0.78 2.86
N VAL A 32 9.61 0.19 1.67
CA VAL A 32 9.22 -1.20 1.45
C VAL A 32 10.25 -2.10 2.12
N ILE A 33 9.78 -3.05 2.92
CA ILE A 33 10.61 -4.00 3.67
C ILE A 33 10.42 -5.45 3.21
N GLY A 34 9.46 -5.69 2.31
CA GLY A 34 9.19 -6.98 1.69
C GLY A 34 8.17 -6.85 0.57
N ALA A 35 8.29 -7.70 -0.45
CA ALA A 35 7.38 -7.77 -1.57
C ALA A 35 7.12 -9.23 -1.95
N SER A 36 5.88 -9.54 -2.31
CA SER A 36 5.42 -10.85 -2.76
C SER A 36 4.32 -10.70 -3.80
N GLU A 37 3.95 -11.79 -4.48
CA GLU A 37 2.95 -11.78 -5.56
C GLU A 37 1.55 -11.27 -5.16
N GLY A 38 1.25 -11.08 -3.88
CA GLY A 38 -0.03 -10.53 -3.42
C GLY A 38 0.06 -9.57 -2.24
N ALA A 39 1.27 -9.16 -1.85
CA ALA A 39 1.45 -8.23 -0.74
C ALA A 39 2.76 -7.44 -0.85
N ILE A 40 2.70 -6.15 -0.53
CA ILE A 40 3.85 -5.29 -0.23
C ILE A 40 3.84 -4.95 1.26
N ASP A 41 4.96 -5.23 1.93
CA ASP A 41 5.18 -4.94 3.35
C ASP A 41 5.89 -3.59 3.48
N VAL A 42 5.32 -2.70 4.29
CA VAL A 42 5.78 -1.31 4.40
C VAL A 42 6.06 -0.93 5.83
N GLU A 43 7.19 -0.26 6.05
CA GLU A 43 7.51 0.43 7.29
C GLU A 43 7.43 1.96 7.11
N LEU A 44 6.54 2.62 7.85
CA LEU A 44 6.51 4.09 7.98
C LEU A 44 7.38 4.57 9.14
N SER A 45 8.19 5.60 8.88
CA SER A 45 9.03 6.29 9.84
C SER A 45 8.67 7.78 9.91
N GLY A 46 8.22 8.24 11.08
CA GLY A 46 8.09 9.68 11.40
C GLY A 46 6.95 10.47 10.73
N ALA A 47 6.22 9.91 9.76
CA ALA A 47 5.06 10.57 9.15
C ALA A 47 3.74 10.30 9.89
N ASP A 48 2.76 11.19 9.71
CA ASP A 48 1.37 10.92 10.09
C ASP A 48 0.85 9.75 9.23
N PRO A 49 0.61 8.58 9.85
CA PRO A 49 0.17 7.41 9.12
C PRO A 49 -1.15 7.65 8.38
N ALA A 50 -2.05 8.49 8.88
CA ALA A 50 -3.33 8.72 8.21
C ALA A 50 -3.14 9.40 6.84
N ALA A 51 -2.31 10.45 6.78
CA ALA A 51 -2.02 11.15 5.55
C ALA A 51 -1.27 10.27 4.54
N ALA A 52 -0.24 9.55 4.98
CA ALA A 52 0.52 8.65 4.13
C ALA A 52 -0.35 7.55 3.51
N LEU A 53 -1.26 6.98 4.31
CA LEU A 53 -2.18 5.95 3.85
C LEU A 53 -3.24 6.49 2.88
N ALA A 54 -3.73 7.72 3.09
CA ALA A 54 -4.69 8.35 2.18
C ALA A 54 -4.08 8.63 0.81
N VAL A 55 -2.85 9.15 0.75
CA VAL A 55 -2.12 9.38 -0.50
C VAL A 55 -1.85 8.04 -1.20
N LEU A 56 -1.36 7.05 -0.45
CA LEU A 56 -1.08 5.73 -1.01
C LEU A 56 -2.32 5.07 -1.60
N ALA A 57 -3.46 5.13 -0.91
CA ALA A 57 -4.71 4.59 -1.44
C ALA A 57 -5.13 5.25 -2.76
N ALA A 58 -4.93 6.56 -2.90
CA ALA A 58 -5.21 7.29 -4.13
C ALA A 58 -4.25 6.90 -5.27
N GLU A 59 -2.95 6.77 -5.00
CA GLU A 59 -1.94 6.37 -5.99
C GLU A 59 -2.15 4.94 -6.48
N LEU A 60 -2.40 3.98 -5.57
CA LEU A 60 -2.70 2.59 -5.94
C LEU A 60 -3.94 2.50 -6.83
N ARG A 61 -4.96 3.33 -6.55
CA ARG A 61 -6.14 3.42 -7.40
C ARG A 61 -5.80 4.02 -8.76
N ALA A 62 -5.05 5.11 -8.82
CA ALA A 62 -4.64 5.74 -10.07
C ALA A 62 -3.80 4.81 -10.95
N ALA A 63 -3.01 3.92 -10.32
CA ALA A 63 -2.28 2.87 -11.00
C ALA A 63 -3.19 1.77 -11.57
N GLY A 64 -4.46 1.69 -11.18
CA GLY A 64 -5.40 0.68 -11.68
C GLY A 64 -5.43 -0.60 -10.86
N LEU A 65 -4.96 -0.58 -9.61
CA LEU A 65 -5.12 -1.74 -8.73
C LEU A 65 -6.62 -2.02 -8.49
N PRO A 66 -6.99 -3.30 -8.39
CA PRO A 66 -8.39 -3.67 -8.24
C PRO A 66 -8.96 -3.20 -6.90
N PRO A 67 -10.28 -2.96 -6.82
CA PRO A 67 -10.94 -2.47 -5.60
C PRO A 67 -10.87 -3.47 -4.44
N SER A 68 -10.51 -4.73 -4.69
CA SER A 68 -10.21 -5.73 -3.64
C SER A 68 -8.86 -5.52 -2.96
N THR A 69 -8.09 -4.51 -3.38
CA THR A 69 -6.84 -4.12 -2.74
C THR A 69 -7.11 -3.50 -1.37
N MET A 70 -6.39 -3.99 -0.36
CA MET A 70 -6.58 -3.61 1.04
C MET A 70 -5.27 -3.14 1.65
N ILE A 71 -5.35 -2.16 2.54
CA ILE A 71 -4.25 -1.76 3.41
C ILE A 71 -4.53 -2.33 4.81
N ASP A 72 -3.72 -3.29 5.24
CA ASP A 72 -3.77 -3.90 6.58
C ASP A 72 -2.83 -3.18 7.54
N ILE A 73 -3.34 -2.73 8.69
CA ILE A 73 -2.55 -2.07 9.75
C ILE A 73 -2.67 -2.90 11.04
N PRO A 74 -1.82 -3.93 11.23
CA PRO A 74 -1.99 -4.93 12.29
C PRO A 74 -1.97 -4.34 13.69
N SER A 75 -1.10 -3.36 13.92
CA SER A 75 -0.95 -2.68 15.21
C SER A 75 -2.22 -1.97 15.69
N ARG A 76 -3.17 -1.72 14.78
CA ARG A 76 -4.46 -1.09 15.06
C ARG A 76 -5.65 -2.03 14.85
N GLY A 77 -5.44 -3.26 14.38
CA GLY A 77 -6.52 -4.15 13.96
C GLY A 77 -7.40 -3.55 12.85
N LEU A 78 -6.84 -2.66 12.03
CA LEU A 78 -7.56 -1.94 10.97
C LEU A 78 -7.23 -2.52 9.60
N ARG A 79 -8.25 -2.50 8.73
CA ARG A 79 -8.14 -2.85 7.32
C ARG A 79 -8.90 -1.81 6.51
N LEU A 80 -8.23 -1.15 5.58
CA LEU A 80 -8.77 -0.08 4.75
C LEU A 80 -8.86 -0.56 3.30
N GLY A 81 -10.04 -0.48 2.68
CA GLY A 81 -10.19 -0.73 1.24
C GLY A 81 -9.93 0.55 0.44
N ILE A 82 -9.44 0.43 -0.79
CA ILE A 82 -9.17 1.58 -1.68
C ILE A 82 -10.40 2.02 -2.52
N HIS A 83 -11.62 1.77 -2.03
CA HIS A 83 -12.89 1.99 -2.76
C HIS A 83 -13.21 3.47 -3.07
N GLU A 84 -14.12 3.69 -4.03
CA GLU A 84 -14.67 5.01 -4.36
C GLU A 84 -15.37 5.68 -3.17
N VAL A 85 -15.12 6.98 -3.00
CA VAL A 85 -15.89 7.90 -2.13
C VAL A 85 -17.03 8.52 -2.93
#